data_AF-A0A2V8MS18-F1
#
_entry.id   AF-A0A2V8MS18-F1
#
_cell.length_a   1.000
_cell.length_b   1.000
_cell.length_c   1.000
_cell.angle_alpha   90.00
_cell.angle_beta   90.00
_cell.angle_gamma   90.00
#
_symmetry.space_group_name_H-M   'P 1'
#
loop_
_entity.id
_entity.type
_entity.pdbx_description
1 polymer ?
#
loop_
_entity_poly.entity_id
_entity_poly.type
_entity_poly.pdbx_seq_one_letter_code
_entity_poly.pdbx_strand_id
1 'polypeptide(L)'
;MIEEPTSQLDGTETPDVLLDEFVAFHRPDVRLDELTVFNTLPSGHKGAFREWIESLAFTIIFVLVFTSYVAQATQVPTESMKPTILVGDHFFLDKIAFPANYPAAVRAYLPHRSVKRLDIVAFKSPTDGNIPFVKRVIGLPGETVEVRDKAVYINGTKLDEPYKIHVDSTTYSSDPWTPEELKVRDNYGPITVPANHYFVMGDNRDNSNDSRYWGFVKWDEIIGKPLFVYWSYESDPYVPGDKTLREWVDDYLLVAMHFFDRTRWFRIGTMVD
;
A
#
# COMPACT_ATOMS: atom_id res chain seq x y z
N MET A 1 -52.00 6.19 -56.04
CA MET A 1 -53.03 6.72 -55.13
C MET A 1 -52.52 6.36 -53.72
N ILE A 2 -51.48 7.05 -53.23
CA ILE A 2 -51.50 8.24 -52.34
C ILE A 2 -52.41 7.91 -51.13
N GLU A 3 -51.91 7.76 -49.90
CA GLU A 3 -51.30 8.79 -49.04
C GLU A 3 -50.29 8.22 -48.03
N GLU A 4 -49.22 8.98 -47.75
CA GLU A 4 -48.38 8.86 -46.54
C GLU A 4 -48.96 9.70 -45.39
N PRO A 5 -48.81 9.30 -44.13
CA PRO A 5 -49.28 10.10 -43.00
C PRO A 5 -48.25 11.17 -42.62
N THR A 6 -48.69 12.41 -42.79
CA THR A 6 -48.08 13.66 -42.35
C THR A 6 -47.93 13.71 -40.83
N SER A 7 -46.72 13.89 -40.30
CA SER A 7 -46.50 14.36 -38.93
C SER A 7 -45.92 15.78 -38.98
N GLN A 8 -46.63 16.70 -38.36
CA GLN A 8 -46.37 18.13 -38.37
C GLN A 8 -45.12 18.46 -37.54
N LEU A 9 -44.18 19.18 -38.15
CA LEU A 9 -43.10 19.85 -37.45
C LEU A 9 -43.60 21.25 -37.06
N ASP A 10 -43.79 21.42 -35.75
CA ASP A 10 -44.15 22.67 -35.10
C ASP A 10 -43.05 23.72 -35.36
N GLY A 11 -43.49 24.88 -35.83
CA GLY A 11 -42.64 25.99 -36.20
C GLY A 11 -42.18 26.75 -34.96
N THR A 12 -40.87 26.75 -34.74
CA THR A 12 -40.22 27.84 -34.00
C THR A 12 -39.16 28.45 -34.91
N GLU A 13 -39.48 29.64 -35.41
CA GLU A 13 -38.58 30.51 -36.15
C GLU A 13 -37.30 30.74 -35.34
N THR A 14 -36.16 30.31 -35.87
CA THR A 14 -34.87 30.86 -35.45
C THR A 14 -34.79 32.29 -35.97
N PRO A 15 -34.69 33.32 -35.12
CA PRO A 15 -34.50 34.67 -35.62
C PRO A 15 -33.15 34.76 -36.33
N ASP A 16 -33.16 35.19 -37.60
CA ASP A 16 -31.98 35.61 -38.33
C ASP A 16 -31.37 36.80 -37.58
N VAL A 17 -30.38 36.54 -36.73
CA VAL A 17 -29.56 37.58 -36.11
C VAL A 17 -28.64 38.11 -37.21
N LEU A 18 -29.06 39.20 -37.84
CA LEU A 18 -28.22 40.04 -38.68
C LEU A 18 -26.90 40.33 -37.94
N LEU A 19 -25.78 39.89 -38.53
CA LEU A 19 -24.41 40.11 -38.05
C LEU A 19 -23.97 41.59 -38.05
N ASP A 20 -24.89 42.52 -38.29
CA ASP A 20 -24.63 43.95 -38.46
C ASP A 20 -24.75 44.76 -37.15
N GLU A 21 -25.14 44.12 -36.03
CA GLU A 21 -25.21 44.75 -34.70
C GLU A 21 -24.03 44.39 -33.77
N PHE A 22 -22.83 44.20 -34.33
CA PHE A 22 -21.63 44.35 -33.51
C PHE A 22 -21.46 45.83 -33.16
N VAL A 23 -21.82 46.18 -31.93
CA VAL A 23 -21.39 47.43 -31.29
C VAL A 23 -19.86 47.44 -31.30
N ALA A 24 -19.29 48.14 -32.27
CA ALA A 24 -17.87 48.42 -32.31
C ALA A 24 -17.52 49.28 -31.10
N PHE A 25 -16.98 48.66 -30.05
CA PHE A 25 -16.47 49.36 -28.89
C PHE A 25 -15.18 50.08 -29.27
N HIS A 26 -15.31 51.23 -29.94
CA HIS A 26 -14.21 52.10 -30.29
C HIS A 26 -13.73 52.81 -29.03
N ARG A 27 -12.70 52.26 -28.38
CA ARG A 27 -11.89 52.96 -27.37
C ARG A 27 -10.80 53.75 -28.11
N PRO A 28 -10.90 55.08 -28.22
CA PRO A 28 -9.91 55.91 -28.91
C PRO A 28 -8.62 56.10 -28.09
N ASP A 29 -8.58 55.60 -26.85
CA ASP A 29 -7.48 55.73 -25.89
C ASP A 29 -6.51 54.53 -25.89
N VAL A 30 -6.78 53.47 -26.65
CA VAL A 30 -5.88 52.31 -26.74
C VAL A 30 -5.05 52.40 -28.01
N ARG A 31 -3.83 52.89 -27.86
CA ARG A 31 -2.79 52.85 -28.88
C ARG A 31 -2.33 51.40 -29.09
N LEU A 32 -2.58 50.83 -30.28
CA LEU A 32 -2.15 49.46 -30.64
C LEU A 32 -0.62 49.28 -30.60
N ASP A 33 0.14 50.37 -30.61
CA ASP A 33 1.59 50.42 -30.39
C ASP A 33 2.01 50.30 -28.91
N GLU A 34 1.09 50.50 -27.96
CA GLU A 34 1.28 50.27 -26.51
C GLU A 34 0.85 48.88 -26.04
N LEU A 35 0.28 48.05 -26.93
CA LEU A 35 0.28 46.60 -26.72
C LEU A 35 1.73 46.14 -26.85
N THR A 36 2.48 46.34 -25.77
CA THR A 36 3.75 45.68 -25.54
C THR A 36 3.48 44.22 -25.81
N VAL A 37 3.98 43.77 -26.96
CA VAL A 37 4.35 42.38 -27.17
C VAL A 37 5.08 42.04 -25.89
N PHE A 38 4.45 41.22 -25.04
CA PHE A 38 5.19 40.60 -23.96
C PHE A 38 6.30 39.87 -24.70
N ASN A 39 7.49 40.46 -24.72
CA ASN A 39 8.70 39.78 -25.08
C ASN A 39 8.75 38.64 -24.09
N THR A 40 8.20 37.49 -24.48
CA THR A 40 8.59 36.23 -23.92
C THR A 40 10.10 36.25 -24.10
N LEU A 41 10.81 36.39 -22.97
CA LEU A 41 12.26 36.25 -22.95
C LEU A 41 12.56 35.03 -23.81
N PRO A 42 13.49 35.12 -24.79
CA PRO A 42 13.77 33.99 -25.65
C PRO A 42 14.04 32.81 -24.73
N SER A 43 13.21 31.76 -24.82
CA SER A 43 13.54 30.50 -24.21
C SER A 43 14.80 30.06 -24.93
N GLY A 44 15.95 30.38 -24.35
CA GLY A 44 17.23 29.94 -24.86
C GLY A 44 17.08 28.44 -25.04
N HIS A 45 17.16 27.98 -26.28
CA HIS A 45 16.99 26.57 -26.60
C HIS A 45 18.06 25.84 -25.80
N LYS A 46 17.67 25.26 -24.66
CA LYS A 46 18.53 24.35 -23.95
C LYS A 46 18.78 23.24 -24.96
N GLY A 47 20.03 22.93 -25.26
CA GLY A 47 20.33 21.88 -26.24
C GLY A 47 19.55 20.61 -25.86
N ALA A 48 18.96 19.92 -26.83
CA ALA A 48 18.09 18.76 -26.58
C ALA A 48 18.70 17.74 -25.60
N PHE A 49 20.03 17.61 -25.62
CA PHE A 49 20.79 16.80 -24.67
C PHE A 49 20.66 17.27 -23.20
N ARG A 50 20.70 18.58 -22.95
CA ARG A 50 20.52 19.16 -21.62
C ARG A 50 19.10 18.94 -21.11
N GLU A 51 18.08 19.08 -21.95
CA GLU A 51 16.68 18.83 -21.56
C GLU A 51 16.45 17.37 -21.18
N TRP A 52 17.07 16.45 -21.92
CA TRP A 52 17.04 15.02 -21.61
C TRP A 52 17.72 14.71 -20.28
N ILE A 53 18.90 15.27 -20.03
CA ILE A 53 19.63 15.10 -18.77
C ILE A 53 18.88 15.74 -17.59
N GLU A 54 18.30 16.93 -17.75
CA GLU A 54 17.49 17.59 -16.71
C GLU A 54 16.26 16.73 -16.35
N SER A 55 15.57 16.17 -17.35
CA SER A 55 14.42 15.29 -17.14
C SER A 55 14.81 13.98 -16.45
N LEU A 56 15.92 13.38 -16.85
CA LEU A 56 16.45 12.16 -16.24
C LEU A 56 16.88 12.43 -14.79
N ALA A 57 17.60 13.51 -14.53
CA ALA A 57 18.02 13.90 -13.18
C ALA A 57 16.81 14.17 -12.29
N PHE A 58 15.82 14.92 -12.78
CA PHE A 58 14.57 15.16 -12.06
C PHE A 58 13.86 13.85 -11.74
N THR A 59 13.76 12.93 -12.71
CA THR A 59 13.14 11.62 -12.51
C THR A 59 13.86 10.79 -11.45
N ILE A 60 15.20 10.72 -11.50
CA ILE A 60 16.00 10.00 -10.51
C ILE A 60 15.79 10.61 -9.11
N ILE A 61 15.90 11.93 -8.99
CA ILE A 61 15.69 12.63 -7.71
C ILE A 61 14.26 12.38 -7.20
N PHE A 62 13.26 12.49 -8.06
CA PHE A 62 11.87 12.23 -7.72
C PHE A 62 11.69 10.80 -7.22
N VAL A 63 12.19 9.79 -7.94
CA VAL A 63 12.10 8.38 -7.54
C VAL A 63 12.82 8.16 -6.20
N LEU A 64 14.02 8.72 -6.01
CA LEU A 64 14.76 8.58 -4.75
C LEU A 64 14.02 9.22 -3.58
N VAL A 65 13.47 10.43 -3.74
CA VAL A 65 12.69 11.11 -2.71
C VAL A 65 11.38 10.37 -2.43
N PHE A 66 10.66 9.98 -3.48
CA PHE A 66 9.40 9.27 -3.38
C PHE A 66 9.56 7.91 -2.68
N THR A 67 10.56 7.13 -3.09
CA THR A 67 10.81 5.80 -2.48
C THR A 67 11.37 5.90 -1.06
N SER A 68 12.12 6.97 -0.76
CA SER A 68 12.63 7.22 0.59
C SER A 68 11.54 7.69 1.55
N TYR A 69 10.60 8.52 1.11
CA TYR A 69 9.72 9.30 2.00
C TYR A 69 8.22 9.23 1.70
N VAL A 70 7.75 8.47 0.71
CA VAL A 70 6.31 8.41 0.40
C VAL A 70 5.85 6.97 0.42
N ALA A 71 6.36 6.18 -0.51
CA ALA A 71 5.94 4.81 -0.66
C ALA A 71 7.07 3.87 -1.04
N GLN A 72 7.05 2.67 -0.48
CA GLN A 72 8.00 1.61 -0.83
C GLN A 72 7.25 0.43 -1.44
N ALA A 73 7.67 -0.02 -2.62
CA ALA A 73 7.18 -1.27 -3.20
C ALA A 73 7.83 -2.45 -2.48
N THR A 74 7.02 -3.44 -2.10
CA THR A 74 7.51 -4.68 -1.49
C THR A 74 6.70 -5.88 -1.98
N GLN A 75 7.34 -7.04 -1.99
CA GLN A 75 6.73 -8.33 -2.24
C GLN A 75 6.48 -9.07 -0.92
N VAL A 76 5.46 -9.91 -0.89
CA VAL A 76 5.11 -10.77 0.25
C VAL A 76 5.69 -12.17 0.03
N PRO A 77 6.63 -12.60 0.88
CA PRO A 77 7.27 -13.90 0.72
C PRO A 77 6.61 -15.03 1.52
N THR A 78 5.73 -14.72 2.48
CA THR A 78 5.23 -15.69 3.48
C THR A 78 3.71 -15.76 3.54
N GLU A 79 3.20 -16.88 4.04
CA GLU A 79 1.76 -17.17 4.15
C GLU A 79 1.09 -16.69 5.44
N SER A 80 1.85 -16.03 6.32
CA SER A 80 1.41 -15.65 7.67
C SER A 80 0.21 -14.71 7.71
N MET A 81 -0.07 -14.00 6.61
CA MET A 81 -1.17 -13.06 6.49
C MET A 81 -2.31 -13.57 5.61
N LYS A 82 -2.34 -14.86 5.25
CA LYS A 82 -3.51 -15.45 4.58
C LYS A 82 -4.75 -15.36 5.50
N PRO A 83 -5.95 -15.10 4.95
CA PRO A 83 -6.28 -14.92 3.53
C PRO A 83 -6.12 -13.47 3.02
N THR A 84 -5.89 -12.51 3.92
CA THR A 84 -5.82 -11.07 3.64
C THR A 84 -4.73 -10.74 2.61
N ILE A 85 -3.53 -11.25 2.83
CA ILE A 85 -2.36 -11.07 1.96
C ILE A 85 -1.83 -12.45 1.57
N LEU A 86 -1.60 -12.65 0.29
CA LEU A 86 -1.12 -13.92 -0.26
C LEU A 86 0.36 -13.85 -0.64
N VAL A 87 1.05 -14.99 -0.65
CA VAL A 87 2.40 -15.11 -1.19
C VAL A 87 2.42 -14.68 -2.64
N GLY A 88 3.37 -13.80 -2.99
CA GLY A 88 3.48 -13.20 -4.31
C GLY A 88 2.61 -11.97 -4.56
N ASP A 89 1.86 -11.51 -3.55
CA ASP A 89 1.31 -10.15 -3.57
C ASP A 89 2.44 -9.12 -3.51
N HIS A 90 2.29 -8.09 -4.34
CA HIS A 90 3.10 -6.90 -4.32
C HIS A 90 2.22 -5.71 -3.98
N PHE A 91 2.62 -4.92 -2.99
CA PHE A 91 1.89 -3.73 -2.56
C PHE A 91 2.83 -2.58 -2.26
N PHE A 92 2.26 -1.39 -2.20
CA PHE A 92 2.94 -0.22 -1.66
C PHE A 92 2.74 -0.11 -0.15
N LEU A 93 3.83 0.21 0.53
CA LEU A 93 3.84 0.64 1.92
C LEU A 93 3.74 2.16 1.98
N ASP A 94 2.67 2.67 2.57
CA ASP A 94 2.54 4.08 2.95
C ASP A 94 3.39 4.37 4.18
N LYS A 95 4.47 5.12 3.97
CA LYS A 95 5.41 5.53 5.02
C LYS A 95 4.94 6.79 5.75
N ILE A 96 3.97 7.52 5.19
CA ILE A 96 3.42 8.76 5.74
C ILE A 96 2.38 8.46 6.82
N ALA A 97 1.59 7.39 6.66
CA ALA A 97 0.62 6.96 7.67
C ALA A 97 1.26 6.73 9.05
N PHE A 98 2.45 6.10 9.06
CA PHE A 98 3.22 5.78 10.25
C PHE A 98 4.67 6.28 10.14
N PRO A 99 4.92 7.59 10.31
CA PRO A 99 6.19 8.23 10.01
C PRO A 99 7.17 8.09 11.18
N ALA A 100 7.29 6.89 11.75
CA ALA A 100 8.12 6.63 12.93
C ALA A 100 9.61 6.92 12.67
N ASN A 101 10.04 6.66 11.43
CA ASN A 101 11.42 6.83 10.96
C ASN A 101 11.70 8.22 10.34
N TYR A 102 10.78 9.19 10.47
CA TYR A 102 10.98 10.54 9.92
C TYR A 102 11.58 11.47 10.97
N PRO A 103 12.37 12.48 10.55
CA PRO A 103 12.82 13.53 11.45
C PRO A 103 11.64 14.17 12.20
N ALA A 104 11.77 14.36 13.51
CA ALA A 104 10.68 14.87 14.35
C ALA A 104 10.12 16.22 13.86
N ALA A 105 10.99 17.07 13.30
CA ALA A 105 10.62 18.35 12.71
C ALA A 105 9.68 18.21 11.50
N VAL A 106 9.83 17.16 10.70
CA VAL A 106 8.99 16.90 9.52
C VAL A 106 7.70 16.20 9.92
N ARG A 107 7.79 15.27 10.88
CA ARG A 107 6.67 14.42 11.31
C ARG A 107 5.42 15.23 11.71
N ALA A 108 5.60 16.38 12.37
CA ALA A 108 4.49 17.24 12.79
C ALA A 108 3.64 17.79 11.64
N TYR A 109 4.20 17.88 10.43
CA TYR A 109 3.53 18.41 9.24
C TYR A 109 2.98 17.33 8.31
N LEU A 110 3.31 16.07 8.56
CA LEU A 110 2.82 14.94 7.76
C LEU A 110 1.40 14.57 8.20
N PRO A 111 0.51 14.22 7.25
CA PRO A 111 -0.83 13.74 7.56
C PRO A 111 -0.75 12.30 8.09
N HIS A 112 -0.37 12.15 9.36
CA HIS A 112 -0.19 10.86 10.03
C HIS A 112 -1.26 10.63 11.09
N ARG A 113 -1.37 9.37 11.53
CA ARG A 113 -2.25 8.96 12.62
C ARG A 113 -1.57 7.97 13.54
N SER A 114 -2.10 7.79 14.75
CA SER A 114 -1.65 6.71 15.62
C SER A 114 -2.03 5.34 15.04
N VAL A 115 -1.21 4.33 15.37
CA VAL A 115 -1.54 2.92 15.13
C VAL A 115 -2.77 2.57 15.97
N LYS A 116 -3.70 1.87 15.35
CA LYS A 116 -4.92 1.36 15.97
C LYS A 116 -4.88 -0.16 15.97
N ARG A 117 -5.67 -0.77 16.86
CA ARG A 117 -5.89 -2.21 16.81
C ARG A 117 -6.44 -2.57 15.42
N LEU A 118 -6.03 -3.74 14.94
CA LEU A 118 -6.36 -4.31 13.64
C LEU A 118 -5.68 -3.64 12.45
N ASP A 119 -4.90 -2.58 12.63
CA ASP A 119 -4.04 -2.09 11.56
C ASP A 119 -3.04 -3.17 11.13
N ILE A 120 -2.82 -3.28 9.82
CA ILE A 120 -1.72 -4.07 9.28
C ILE A 120 -0.50 -3.15 9.17
N VAL A 121 0.63 -3.60 9.70
CA VAL A 121 1.88 -2.84 9.73
C VAL A 121 3.00 -3.66 9.12
N ALA A 122 3.86 -2.99 8.35
CA ALA A 122 5.15 -3.52 7.97
C ALA A 122 6.24 -2.96 8.89
N PHE A 123 7.14 -3.82 9.34
CA PHE A 123 8.20 -3.47 10.29
C PHE A 123 9.47 -4.26 10.01
N LYS A 124 10.59 -3.83 10.61
CA LYS A 124 11.89 -4.50 10.46
C LYS A 124 11.83 -5.92 11.03
N SER A 125 12.26 -6.92 10.26
CA SER A 125 12.27 -8.32 10.72
C SER A 125 13.21 -8.51 11.91
N PRO A 126 12.79 -9.23 12.96
CA PRO A 126 13.65 -9.57 14.10
C PRO A 126 14.79 -10.53 13.75
N THR A 127 14.65 -11.33 12.67
CA THR A 127 15.57 -12.42 12.34
C THR A 127 16.66 -12.00 11.37
N ASP A 128 16.28 -11.41 10.22
CA ASP A 128 17.21 -11.24 9.08
C ASP A 128 17.30 -9.81 8.53
N GLY A 129 16.57 -8.84 9.08
CA GLY A 129 16.68 -7.39 8.81
C GLY A 129 16.40 -6.89 7.37
N ASN A 130 16.55 -7.74 6.35
CA ASN A 130 16.54 -7.39 4.93
C ASN A 130 15.13 -7.44 4.33
N ILE A 131 14.25 -8.29 4.86
CA ILE A 131 12.88 -8.45 4.38
C ILE A 131 11.93 -7.94 5.47
N PRO A 132 11.09 -6.93 5.20
CA PRO A 132 10.15 -6.42 6.18
C PRO A 132 9.09 -7.47 6.50
N PHE A 133 8.73 -7.61 7.77
CA PHE A 133 7.61 -8.45 8.20
C PHE A 133 6.33 -7.65 8.14
N VAL A 134 5.24 -8.30 7.71
CA VAL A 134 3.90 -7.73 7.74
C VAL A 134 3.03 -8.55 8.68
N LYS A 135 2.39 -7.87 9.63
CA LYS A 135 1.51 -8.46 10.65
C LYS A 135 0.39 -7.50 11.00
N ARG A 136 -0.68 -8.02 11.62
CA ARG A 136 -1.78 -7.23 12.15
C ARG A 136 -1.54 -6.87 13.61
N VAL A 137 -1.81 -5.63 13.98
CA VAL A 137 -1.69 -5.13 15.36
C VAL A 137 -2.84 -5.66 16.19
N ILE A 138 -2.52 -6.45 17.20
CA ILE A 138 -3.49 -7.10 18.08
C ILE A 138 -3.52 -6.43 19.46
N GLY A 139 -2.38 -6.09 20.04
CA GLY A 139 -2.29 -5.41 21.35
C GLY A 139 -1.66 -4.03 21.24
N LEU A 140 -2.27 -3.04 21.89
CA LEU A 140 -1.79 -1.65 21.96
C LEU A 140 -1.02 -1.39 23.26
N PRO A 141 -0.19 -0.32 23.34
CA PRO A 141 0.53 0.03 24.55
C PRO A 141 -0.34 0.07 25.81
N GLY A 142 0.10 -0.61 26.86
CA GLY A 142 -0.58 -0.67 28.16
C GLY A 142 -1.68 -1.74 28.28
N GLU A 143 -2.01 -2.44 27.20
CA GLU A 143 -3.02 -3.50 27.23
C GLU A 143 -2.43 -4.85 27.62
N THR A 144 -3.24 -5.71 28.22
CA THR A 144 -2.90 -7.10 28.48
C THR A 144 -3.43 -7.98 27.37
N VAL A 145 -2.53 -8.70 26.70
CA VAL A 145 -2.86 -9.67 25.65
C VAL A 145 -2.74 -11.07 26.21
N GLU A 146 -3.70 -11.91 25.88
CA GLU A 146 -3.71 -13.32 26.25
C GLU A 146 -4.31 -14.14 25.12
N VAL A 147 -3.75 -15.31 24.85
CA VAL A 147 -4.33 -16.30 23.95
C VAL A 147 -4.72 -17.50 24.80
N ARG A 148 -5.98 -17.93 24.69
CA ARG A 148 -6.49 -19.14 25.33
C ARG A 148 -7.19 -19.98 24.28
N ASP A 149 -6.73 -21.21 24.08
CA ASP A 149 -7.32 -22.16 23.13
C ASP A 149 -7.58 -21.50 21.77
N LYS A 150 -6.54 -20.89 21.17
CA LYS A 150 -6.57 -20.17 19.88
C LYS A 150 -7.42 -18.89 19.83
N ALA A 151 -8.08 -18.49 20.91
CA ALA A 151 -8.81 -17.23 21.00
C ALA A 151 -7.98 -16.14 21.68
N VAL A 152 -7.94 -14.95 21.08
CA VAL A 152 -7.26 -13.78 21.65
C VAL A 152 -8.22 -13.03 22.58
N TYR A 153 -7.69 -12.62 23.72
CA TYR A 153 -8.34 -11.76 24.70
C TYR A 153 -7.47 -10.52 24.93
N ILE A 154 -8.12 -9.35 24.94
CA ILE A 154 -7.50 -8.07 25.27
C ILE A 154 -8.13 -7.55 26.55
N ASN A 155 -7.33 -7.33 27.57
CA ASN A 155 -7.78 -6.95 28.91
C ASN A 155 -8.91 -7.89 29.42
N GLY A 156 -8.78 -9.19 29.13
CA GLY A 156 -9.77 -10.22 29.48
C GLY A 156 -11.01 -10.30 28.57
N THR A 157 -11.20 -9.38 27.63
CA THR A 157 -12.32 -9.42 26.67
C THR A 157 -11.91 -10.13 25.39
N LYS A 158 -12.69 -11.13 24.95
CA LYS A 158 -12.42 -11.84 23.69
C LYS A 158 -12.47 -10.87 22.50
N LEU A 159 -11.42 -10.88 21.69
CA LEU A 159 -11.34 -10.07 20.48
C LEU A 159 -12.18 -10.69 19.36
N ASP A 160 -12.93 -9.87 18.63
CA ASP A 160 -13.60 -10.29 17.39
C ASP A 160 -12.61 -10.24 16.23
N GLU A 161 -12.50 -11.36 15.51
CA GLU A 161 -11.41 -11.61 14.55
C GLU A 161 -11.95 -12.31 13.30
N PRO A 162 -12.85 -11.68 12.51
CA PRO A 162 -13.45 -12.29 11.33
C PRO A 162 -12.43 -12.58 10.20
N TYR A 163 -11.27 -11.93 10.25
CA TYR A 163 -10.19 -12.05 9.27
C TYR A 163 -9.26 -13.25 9.54
N LYS A 164 -9.27 -13.82 10.75
CA LYS A 164 -8.29 -14.84 11.14
C LYS A 164 -8.67 -16.21 10.59
N ILE A 165 -7.65 -17.03 10.34
CA ILE A 165 -7.82 -18.45 10.02
C ILE A 165 -6.95 -19.32 10.92
N HIS A 166 -7.45 -20.53 11.17
CA HIS A 166 -6.69 -21.65 11.70
C HIS A 166 -6.73 -22.77 10.68
N VAL A 167 -5.55 -23.19 10.21
CA VAL A 167 -5.39 -24.32 9.28
C VAL A 167 -5.26 -25.64 10.03
N ASP A 168 -4.88 -25.58 11.31
CA ASP A 168 -4.84 -26.72 12.22
C ASP A 168 -6.03 -26.67 13.18
N SER A 169 -6.90 -27.67 13.12
CA SER A 169 -8.06 -27.81 14.00
C SER A 169 -7.69 -28.26 15.42
N THR A 170 -6.48 -28.79 15.60
CA THR A 170 -6.00 -29.27 16.90
C THR A 170 -5.64 -28.07 17.76
N THR A 171 -6.22 -28.03 18.96
CA THR A 171 -5.82 -27.09 20.00
C THR A 171 -4.86 -27.80 20.94
N TYR A 172 -3.65 -27.28 21.06
CA TYR A 172 -2.65 -27.86 21.95
C TYR A 172 -2.74 -27.25 23.35
N SER A 173 -3.10 -28.09 24.31
CA SER A 173 -3.09 -27.80 25.74
C SER A 173 -1.68 -27.75 26.30
N SER A 174 -1.56 -27.24 27.53
CA SER A 174 -0.33 -27.13 28.32
C SER A 174 0.24 -28.46 28.83
N ASP A 175 -0.10 -29.58 28.17
CA ASP A 175 0.37 -30.91 28.57
C ASP A 175 1.90 -31.05 28.45
N PRO A 176 2.56 -31.85 29.32
CA PRO A 176 4.02 -31.99 29.33
C PRO A 176 4.63 -32.43 27.99
N TRP A 177 3.87 -33.17 27.18
CA TRP A 177 4.34 -33.79 25.94
C TRP A 177 4.24 -32.88 24.71
N THR A 178 3.50 -31.77 24.81
CA THR A 178 3.36 -30.82 23.71
C THR A 178 4.63 -29.96 23.60
N PRO A 179 5.23 -29.85 22.40
CA PRO A 179 6.32 -28.90 22.15
C PRO A 179 5.95 -27.47 22.54
N GLU A 180 6.88 -26.74 23.16
CA GLU A 180 6.63 -25.38 23.67
C GLU A 180 6.14 -24.41 22.58
N GLU A 181 6.67 -24.55 21.36
CA GLU A 181 6.28 -23.74 20.21
C GLU A 181 4.79 -23.90 19.85
N LEU A 182 4.22 -25.10 20.03
CA LEU A 182 2.82 -25.39 19.79
C LEU A 182 1.93 -24.95 20.97
N LYS A 183 2.46 -25.01 22.19
CA LYS A 183 1.78 -24.45 23.38
C LYS A 183 1.60 -22.95 23.22
N VAL A 184 2.70 -22.23 22.97
CA VAL A 184 2.73 -20.78 22.80
C VAL A 184 1.89 -20.31 21.61
N ARG A 185 1.78 -21.14 20.56
CA ARG A 185 0.90 -20.88 19.40
C ARG A 185 -0.56 -20.70 19.83
N ASP A 186 -1.05 -21.61 20.66
CA ASP A 186 -2.49 -21.74 20.99
C ASP A 186 -2.84 -21.13 22.35
N ASN A 187 -1.86 -20.99 23.24
CA ASN A 187 -1.97 -20.54 24.62
C ASN A 187 -0.77 -19.65 24.97
N TYR A 188 -1.00 -18.35 25.16
CA TYR A 188 0.06 -17.36 25.37
C TYR A 188 -0.34 -16.29 26.37
N GLY A 189 0.62 -15.82 27.16
CA GLY A 189 0.38 -14.78 28.16
C GLY A 189 -0.36 -15.29 29.40
N PRO A 190 -1.03 -14.41 30.15
CA PRO A 190 -1.23 -12.99 29.87
C PRO A 190 0.06 -12.17 29.91
N ILE A 191 0.20 -11.19 29.01
CA ILE A 191 1.34 -10.27 28.99
C ILE A 191 0.89 -8.84 28.72
N THR A 192 1.45 -7.88 29.44
CA THR A 192 1.18 -6.46 29.23
C THR A 192 2.10 -5.88 28.16
N VAL A 193 1.53 -5.21 27.17
CA VAL A 193 2.26 -4.54 26.09
C VAL A 193 2.96 -3.29 26.67
N PRO A 194 4.29 -3.15 26.54
CA PRO A 194 5.00 -1.98 27.04
C PRO A 194 4.57 -0.68 26.34
N ALA A 195 4.88 0.45 26.97
CA ALA A 195 4.73 1.76 26.33
C ALA A 195 5.49 1.80 25.00
N ASN A 196 4.90 2.42 23.97
CA ASN A 196 5.51 2.57 22.63
C ASN A 196 5.80 1.25 21.89
N HIS A 197 5.19 0.15 22.32
CA HIS A 197 5.31 -1.17 21.69
C HIS A 197 3.93 -1.69 21.26
N TYR A 198 3.93 -2.64 20.34
CA TYR A 198 2.73 -3.28 19.80
C TYR A 198 2.90 -4.80 19.82
N PHE A 199 1.83 -5.51 20.16
CA PHE A 199 1.76 -6.95 19.98
C PHE A 199 1.10 -7.25 18.64
N VAL A 200 1.78 -7.96 17.75
CA VAL A 200 1.31 -8.21 16.38
C VAL A 200 1.17 -9.70 16.11
N MET A 201 0.18 -10.08 15.31
CA MET A 201 -0.06 -11.48 14.93
C MET A 201 -0.34 -11.58 13.43
N GLY A 202 -0.07 -12.76 12.87
CA GLY A 202 -0.52 -13.09 11.52
C GLY A 202 -2.01 -13.43 11.50
N ASP A 203 -2.64 -13.19 10.36
CA ASP A 203 -4.03 -13.61 10.12
C ASP A 203 -4.12 -15.14 9.97
N ASN A 204 -3.06 -15.78 9.46
CA ASN A 204 -2.89 -17.23 9.47
C ASN A 204 -2.21 -17.66 10.78
N ARG A 205 -3.02 -17.93 11.80
CA ARG A 205 -2.57 -18.06 13.19
C ARG A 205 -1.65 -19.24 13.43
N ASP A 206 -1.81 -20.32 12.69
CA ASP A 206 -1.02 -21.52 12.90
C ASP A 206 0.30 -21.50 12.10
N ASN A 207 0.38 -20.66 11.05
CA ASN A 207 1.56 -20.51 10.18
C ASN A 207 2.13 -19.09 10.23
N SER A 208 2.27 -18.53 11.43
CA SER A 208 2.77 -17.17 11.63
C SER A 208 3.79 -17.10 12.76
N ASN A 209 5.04 -16.82 12.39
CA ASN A 209 6.09 -16.44 13.34
C ASN A 209 5.92 -14.95 13.70
N ASP A 210 5.18 -14.69 14.77
CA ASP A 210 4.77 -13.36 15.23
C ASP A 210 5.09 -13.09 16.72
N SER A 211 4.46 -12.08 17.32
CA SER A 211 4.82 -11.63 18.67
C SER A 211 4.70 -12.69 19.77
N ARG A 212 4.01 -13.81 19.51
CA ARG A 212 4.02 -14.98 20.40
C ARG A 212 5.41 -15.58 20.58
N TYR A 213 6.27 -15.49 19.56
CA TYR A 213 7.58 -16.15 19.53
C TYR A 213 8.74 -15.21 19.82
N TRP A 214 8.67 -13.95 19.37
CA TRP A 214 9.79 -12.99 19.46
C TRP A 214 9.45 -11.70 20.21
N GLY A 215 8.23 -11.57 20.76
CA GLY A 215 7.84 -10.42 21.58
C GLY A 215 7.31 -9.23 20.78
N PHE A 216 7.53 -8.01 21.27
CA PHE A 216 6.81 -6.83 20.77
C PHE A 216 7.54 -6.07 19.67
N VAL A 217 6.78 -5.36 18.84
CA VAL A 217 7.31 -4.42 17.83
C VAL A 217 7.34 -3.01 18.41
N LYS A 218 8.47 -2.33 18.32
CA LYS A 218 8.57 -0.92 18.71
C LYS A 218 7.97 -0.01 17.65
N TRP A 219 7.45 1.14 18.06
CA TRP A 219 6.96 2.16 17.13
C TRP A 219 8.00 2.55 16.06
N ASP A 220 9.27 2.71 16.43
CA ASP A 220 10.36 3.10 15.51
C ASP A 220 10.81 1.98 14.56
N GLU A 221 10.40 0.73 14.80
CA GLU A 221 10.61 -0.39 13.89
C GLU A 221 9.55 -0.44 12.78
N ILE A 222 8.42 0.25 12.94
CA ILE A 222 7.36 0.32 11.94
C ILE A 222 7.84 1.15 10.73
N ILE A 223 7.77 0.52 9.56
CA ILE A 223 8.18 1.08 8.27
C ILE A 223 7.01 1.81 7.61
N GLY A 224 5.81 1.23 7.67
CA GLY A 224 4.63 1.81 7.03
C GLY A 224 3.40 0.90 7.04
N LYS A 225 2.31 1.40 6.45
CA LYS A 225 1.04 0.69 6.29
C LYS A 225 0.93 0.11 4.88
N PRO A 226 0.66 -1.20 4.69
CA PRO A 226 0.28 -1.72 3.38
C PRO A 226 -1.00 -1.04 2.85
N LEU A 227 -0.98 -0.61 1.59
CA LEU A 227 -2.10 0.12 0.98
C LEU A 227 -3.03 -0.80 0.18
N PHE A 228 -2.58 -1.17 -1.02
CA PHE A 228 -3.31 -2.01 -1.96
C PHE A 228 -2.33 -2.89 -2.73
N VAL A 229 -2.82 -4.03 -3.19
CA VAL A 229 -2.07 -4.96 -4.03
C VAL A 229 -2.03 -4.41 -5.46
N TYR A 230 -0.86 -4.00 -5.95
CA TYR A 230 -0.71 -3.48 -7.32
C TYR A 230 -0.43 -4.60 -8.32
N TRP A 231 0.14 -5.72 -7.87
CA TRP A 231 0.35 -6.91 -8.68
C TRP A 231 0.37 -8.14 -7.78
N SER A 232 -0.09 -9.27 -8.30
CA SER A 232 -0.17 -10.51 -7.55
C SER A 232 0.14 -11.68 -8.47
N TYR A 233 1.17 -12.45 -8.13
CA TYR A 233 1.64 -13.56 -8.95
C TYR A 233 1.70 -14.84 -8.11
N GLU A 234 1.18 -15.93 -8.64
CA GLU A 234 1.25 -17.23 -7.98
C GLU A 234 2.69 -17.76 -7.99
N SER A 235 3.34 -17.66 -6.83
CA SER A 235 4.74 -18.04 -6.59
C SER A 235 4.84 -18.94 -5.38
N ASP A 236 5.89 -19.76 -5.37
CA ASP A 236 6.24 -20.55 -4.20
C ASP A 236 6.74 -19.64 -3.07
N PRO A 237 6.57 -20.05 -1.79
CA PRO A 237 7.12 -19.31 -0.66
C PRO A 237 8.62 -19.08 -0.80
N TYR A 238 9.10 -17.92 -0.34
CA TYR A 238 10.51 -17.59 -0.39
C TYR A 238 11.36 -18.59 0.40
N VAL A 239 12.38 -19.14 -0.25
CA VAL A 239 13.41 -19.96 0.37
C VAL A 239 14.70 -19.13 0.46
N PRO A 240 15.25 -18.88 1.67
CA PRO A 240 16.51 -18.17 1.83
C PRO A 240 17.67 -18.89 1.13
N GLY A 241 18.52 -18.14 0.44
CA GLY A 241 19.71 -18.66 -0.23
C GLY A 241 20.16 -17.75 -1.38
N ASP A 242 21.47 -17.79 -1.68
CA ASP A 242 22.02 -17.09 -2.83
C ASP A 242 21.64 -17.83 -4.11
N LYS A 243 20.95 -17.14 -5.03
CA LYS A 243 20.64 -17.66 -6.36
C LYS A 243 21.79 -17.38 -7.32
N THR A 244 22.09 -18.34 -8.17
CA THR A 244 22.98 -18.15 -9.31
C THR A 244 22.33 -17.25 -10.37
N LEU A 245 23.13 -16.62 -11.23
CA LEU A 245 22.63 -15.82 -12.35
C LEU A 245 21.69 -16.61 -13.26
N ARG A 246 21.94 -17.92 -13.44
CA ARG A 246 21.10 -18.78 -14.26
C ARG A 246 19.73 -18.98 -13.64
N GLU A 247 19.67 -19.28 -12.35
CA GLU A 247 18.39 -19.42 -11.62
C GLU A 247 17.60 -18.11 -11.63
N TRP A 248 18.28 -16.97 -11.51
CA TRP A 248 17.63 -15.66 -11.68
C TRP A 248 17.01 -15.51 -13.07
N VAL A 249 17.75 -15.83 -14.14
CA VAL A 249 17.21 -15.74 -15.51
C VAL A 249 16.05 -16.71 -15.72
N ASP A 250 16.18 -17.95 -15.25
CA ASP A 250 15.15 -18.97 -15.38
C ASP A 250 13.85 -18.56 -14.65
N ASP A 251 13.95 -17.97 -13.46
CA ASP A 251 12.79 -17.41 -12.73
C ASP A 251 12.08 -16.30 -13.52
N TYR A 252 12.83 -15.38 -14.12
CA TYR A 252 12.24 -14.29 -14.92
C TYR A 252 11.60 -14.81 -16.21
N LEU A 253 12.21 -15.79 -16.87
CA LEU A 253 11.64 -16.43 -18.05
C LEU A 253 10.34 -17.16 -17.69
N LEU A 254 10.30 -17.88 -16.56
CA LEU A 254 9.08 -18.51 -16.07
C LEU A 254 7.99 -17.48 -15.80
N VAL A 255 8.31 -16.37 -15.12
CA VAL A 255 7.35 -15.28 -14.88
C VAL A 255 6.85 -14.67 -16.19
N ALA A 256 7.72 -14.48 -17.19
CA ALA A 256 7.33 -13.91 -18.49
C ALA A 256 6.45 -14.87 -19.30
N MET A 257 6.80 -16.16 -19.35
CA MET A 257 6.02 -17.19 -20.04
C MET A 257 4.65 -17.38 -19.39
N HIS A 258 4.60 -17.34 -18.06
CA HIS A 258 3.39 -17.58 -17.28
C HIS A 258 2.72 -16.28 -16.77
N PHE A 259 3.04 -15.14 -17.38
CA PHE A 259 2.60 -13.85 -16.89
C PHE A 259 1.07 -13.76 -16.82
N PHE A 260 0.38 -14.28 -17.82
CA PHE A 260 -1.07 -14.12 -17.93
C PHE A 260 -1.86 -15.14 -17.12
N ASP A 261 -1.39 -16.39 -17.01
CA ASP A 261 -2.04 -17.50 -16.33
C ASP A 261 -1.76 -17.53 -14.82
N ARG A 262 -0.56 -17.10 -14.39
CA ARG A 262 -0.18 -17.09 -12.97
C ARG A 262 -0.40 -15.74 -12.29
N THR A 263 -0.68 -14.67 -13.04
CA THR A 263 -1.11 -13.40 -12.44
C THR A 263 -2.54 -13.53 -11.90
N ARG A 264 -2.70 -13.24 -10.61
CA ARG A 264 -4.00 -13.18 -9.94
C ARG A 264 -4.66 -11.82 -10.17
N TRP A 265 -5.20 -11.62 -11.37
CA TRP A 265 -5.81 -10.36 -11.82
C TRP A 265 -6.85 -9.79 -10.84
N PHE A 266 -7.66 -10.66 -10.23
CA PHE A 266 -8.71 -10.25 -9.28
C PHE A 266 -8.17 -9.61 -7.99
N ARG A 267 -6.88 -9.77 -7.68
CA ARG A 267 -6.25 -9.14 -6.51
C ARG A 267 -5.75 -7.72 -6.78
N ILE A 268 -5.58 -7.33 -8.05
CA ILE A 268 -5.08 -6.00 -8.39
C ILE A 268 -6.09 -4.94 -7.91
N GLY A 269 -5.61 -3.96 -7.15
CA GLY A 269 -6.43 -2.91 -6.54
C GLY A 269 -7.13 -3.33 -5.23
N THR A 270 -6.95 -4.57 -4.77
CA THR A 270 -7.50 -5.00 -3.48
C THR A 270 -6.81 -4.24 -2.35
N MET A 271 -7.61 -3.60 -1.50
CA MET A 271 -7.13 -2.90 -0.31
C MET A 271 -6.62 -3.90 0.73
N VAL A 272 -5.59 -3.51 1.47
CA VAL A 272 -5.02 -4.32 2.55
C VAL A 272 -5.52 -3.77 3.89
N ASP A 273 -6.61 -4.33 4.41
CA ASP A 273 -7.26 -3.93 5.67
C ASP A 273 -7.60 -5.08 6.64
#